data_AF-A0A8T7BHZ2-F1
#
_entry.id   AF-A0A8T7BHZ2-F1
#
_cell.length_a   1.000
_cell.length_b   1.000
_cell.length_c   1.000
_cell.angle_alpha   90.00
_cell.angle_beta   90.00
_cell.angle_gamma   90.00
#
_symmetry.space_group_name_H-M   'P 1'
#
loop_
_entity.id
_entity.type
_entity.pdbx_description
1 polymer ?
#
loop_
_entity_poly.entity_id
_entity_poly.type
_entity_poly.pdbx_seq_one_letter_code
_entity_poly.pdbx_strand_id
1 'polypeptide(L)'
;MSTDNSMIEHTNKLIVFCSFILLSACATNVPSDFQQPAFSIMNIELRNSAGLSPEFEVTLRITNPNRVPIDIVGMSYDISMEGNNVVSGVANDLPSIGPYG
;
A
#
# COMPACT_ATOMS: atom_id res chain seq x y z
N MET A 1 -56.49 17.18 -6.85
CA MET A 1 -55.18 17.50 -7.46
C MET A 1 -54.24 18.10 -6.40
N SER A 2 -54.09 17.44 -5.25
CA SER A 2 -53.30 17.92 -4.09
C SER A 2 -52.53 16.77 -3.41
N THR A 3 -53.00 15.53 -3.58
CA THR A 3 -52.38 14.31 -3.06
C THR A 3 -51.12 13.84 -3.82
N ASP A 4 -50.89 14.32 -5.05
CA ASP A 4 -49.75 13.90 -5.89
C ASP A 4 -48.41 14.53 -5.44
N ASN A 5 -48.44 15.83 -5.11
CA ASN A 5 -47.23 16.57 -4.72
C ASN A 5 -46.67 16.10 -3.37
N SER A 6 -47.53 15.62 -2.47
CA SER A 6 -47.10 15.03 -1.19
C SER A 6 -46.33 13.72 -1.40
N MET A 7 -46.82 12.81 -2.26
CA MET A 7 -46.16 11.53 -2.55
C MET A 7 -44.78 11.71 -3.21
N ILE A 8 -44.66 12.71 -4.09
CA ILE A 8 -43.41 13.05 -4.79
C ILE A 8 -42.37 13.61 -3.81
N GLU A 9 -42.76 14.44 -2.83
CA GLU A 9 -41.82 14.94 -1.82
C GLU A 9 -41.26 13.84 -0.91
N HIS A 10 -42.09 12.88 -0.50
CA HIS A 10 -41.63 11.76 0.34
C HIS A 10 -40.69 10.84 -0.45
N THR A 11 -40.98 10.62 -1.73
CA THR A 11 -40.13 9.83 -2.64
C THR A 11 -38.77 10.48 -2.85
N ASN A 12 -38.72 11.80 -3.05
CA ASN A 12 -37.45 12.52 -3.22
C ASN A 12 -36.62 12.55 -1.92
N LYS A 13 -37.27 12.76 -0.76
CA LYS A 13 -36.61 12.66 0.56
C LYS A 13 -36.01 11.27 0.79
N LEU A 14 -36.70 10.21 0.36
CA LEU A 14 -36.23 8.83 0.49
C LEU A 14 -35.02 8.55 -0.41
N ILE A 15 -35.03 9.06 -1.65
CA ILE A 15 -33.91 8.94 -2.60
C ILE A 15 -32.67 9.66 -2.07
N VAL A 16 -32.82 10.89 -1.58
CA VAL A 16 -31.72 11.66 -0.98
C VAL A 16 -31.14 10.94 0.23
N PHE A 17 -32.00 10.39 1.10
CA PHE A 17 -31.57 9.62 2.27
C PHE A 17 -30.82 8.33 1.89
N CYS A 18 -31.32 7.56 0.92
CA CYS A 18 -30.62 6.39 0.39
C CYS A 18 -29.27 6.74 -0.24
N SER A 19 -29.20 7.87 -0.97
CA SER A 19 -27.94 8.33 -1.57
C SER A 19 -26.90 8.67 -0.49
N PHE A 20 -27.31 9.30 0.63
CA PHE A 20 -26.41 9.58 1.76
C PHE A 20 -25.85 8.30 2.41
N ILE A 21 -26.63 7.21 2.48
CA ILE A 21 -26.18 5.91 3.02
C ILE A 21 -25.16 5.25 2.08
N LEU A 22 -25.36 5.33 0.76
CA LEU A 22 -24.44 4.72 -0.20
C LEU A 22 -23.06 5.41 -0.21
N LEU A 23 -22.99 6.71 0.10
CA LEU A 23 -21.72 7.44 0.17
C LEU A 23 -20.87 7.08 1.40
N SER A 24 -21.44 6.55 2.49
CA SER A 24 -20.69 6.23 3.71
C SER A 24 -20.00 4.86 3.68
N ALA A 25 -20.29 4.02 2.68
CA ALA A 25 -19.76 2.67 2.58
C ALA A 25 -18.27 2.59 2.17
N CYS A 26 -17.70 3.66 1.62
CA CYS A 26 -16.32 3.63 1.09
C CYS A 26 -15.21 3.76 2.15
N ALA A 27 -15.55 4.10 3.41
CA ALA A 27 -14.56 4.36 4.46
C ALA A 27 -14.30 3.19 5.42
N THR A 28 -15.07 2.10 5.35
CA THR A 28 -15.07 1.04 6.38
C THR A 28 -14.05 -0.09 6.14
N ASN A 29 -13.29 -0.06 5.04
CA ASN A 29 -12.46 -1.19 4.62
C ASN A 29 -10.99 -1.15 5.06
N VAL A 30 -10.59 -0.18 5.88
CA VAL A 30 -9.26 -0.18 6.52
C VAL A 30 -9.40 -0.74 7.93
N PRO A 31 -8.72 -1.85 8.27
CA PRO A 31 -8.69 -2.36 9.63
C PRO A 31 -8.24 -1.27 10.60
N SER A 32 -9.02 -1.02 11.65
CA SER A 32 -8.69 -0.01 12.68
C SER A 32 -7.39 -0.30 13.42
N ASP A 33 -6.90 -1.54 13.31
CA ASP A 33 -5.69 -2.07 13.92
C ASP A 33 -4.58 -2.33 12.89
N PHE A 34 -4.64 -1.71 11.71
CA PHE A 34 -3.54 -1.74 10.76
C PHE A 34 -2.30 -1.06 11.34
N GLN A 35 -1.20 -1.80 11.42
CA GLN A 35 0.09 -1.38 11.89
C GLN A 35 1.06 -1.26 10.73
N GLN A 36 1.87 -0.20 10.73
CA GLN A 36 2.83 0.00 9.65
C GLN A 36 3.90 -1.12 9.67
N PRO A 37 4.17 -1.77 8.52
CA PRO A 37 5.28 -2.72 8.40
C PRO A 37 6.63 -2.02 8.63
N ALA A 38 7.58 -2.74 9.23
CA ALA A 38 8.93 -2.25 9.45
C ALA A 38 9.89 -2.80 8.39
N PHE A 39 10.83 -1.96 7.95
CA PHE A 39 11.85 -2.29 6.96
C PHE A 39 13.23 -2.04 7.55
N SER A 40 14.16 -2.98 7.38
CA SER A 40 15.52 -2.84 7.89
C SER A 40 16.54 -3.48 6.95
N ILE A 41 17.59 -2.75 6.62
CA ILE A 41 18.69 -3.26 5.80
C ILE A 41 19.59 -4.12 6.69
N MET A 42 19.68 -5.39 6.38
CA MET A 42 20.50 -6.36 7.13
C MET A 42 21.92 -6.43 6.59
N ASN A 43 22.08 -6.34 5.27
CA ASN A 43 23.38 -6.49 4.63
C ASN A 43 23.41 -5.85 3.25
N ILE A 44 24.59 -5.42 2.82
CA ILE A 44 24.87 -4.95 1.46
C ILE A 44 26.22 -5.56 1.05
N GLU A 45 26.21 -6.41 0.04
CA GLU A 45 27.41 -7.08 -0.46
C GLU A 45 27.62 -6.80 -1.94
N LEU A 46 28.89 -6.64 -2.34
CA LEU A 46 29.26 -6.52 -3.74
C LEU A 46 29.38 -7.92 -4.34
N ARG A 47 28.44 -8.30 -5.21
CA ARG A 47 28.40 -9.62 -5.87
C ARG A 47 29.34 -9.72 -7.05
N ASN A 48 29.38 -8.66 -7.85
CA ASN A 48 30.25 -8.60 -9.03
C ASN A 48 30.74 -7.17 -9.22
N SER A 49 32.05 -7.01 -9.38
CA SER A 49 32.70 -5.73 -9.65
C SER A 49 33.41 -5.70 -11.00
N ALA A 50 33.26 -6.76 -11.80
CA ALA A 50 33.90 -6.86 -13.11
C ALA A 50 33.15 -6.00 -14.13
N GLY A 51 33.71 -4.83 -14.44
CA GLY A 51 33.22 -3.94 -15.49
C GLY A 51 32.84 -2.55 -14.98
N LEU A 52 32.04 -1.83 -15.76
CA LEU A 52 31.60 -0.45 -15.45
C LEU A 52 30.30 -0.39 -14.63
N SER A 53 29.71 -1.54 -14.28
CA SER A 53 28.45 -1.62 -13.54
C SER A 53 28.59 -2.64 -12.40
N PRO A 54 28.85 -2.18 -11.16
CA PRO A 54 28.91 -3.07 -10.01
C PRO A 54 27.52 -3.61 -9.66
N GLU A 55 27.46 -4.89 -9.31
CA GLU A 55 26.25 -5.58 -8.87
C GLU A 55 26.27 -5.75 -7.34
N PHE A 56 25.26 -5.19 -6.68
CA PHE A 56 25.11 -5.28 -5.23
C PHE A 56 23.95 -6.19 -4.87
N GLU A 57 24.17 -7.05 -3.89
CA GLU A 57 23.11 -7.79 -3.21
C GLU A 57 22.73 -7.06 -1.93
N VAL A 58 21.47 -6.67 -1.82
CA VAL A 58 20.91 -5.98 -0.66
C VAL A 58 19.98 -6.93 0.05
N THR A 59 20.30 -7.27 1.30
CA THR A 59 19.42 -8.07 2.15
C THR A 59 18.53 -7.15 2.96
N LEU A 60 17.23 -7.18 2.68
CA LEU A 60 16.22 -6.42 3.40
C LEU A 60 15.40 -7.36 4.30
N ARG A 61 15.21 -6.98 5.56
CA ARG A 61 14.23 -7.59 6.45
C ARG A 61 12.97 -6.73 6.46
N ILE A 62 11.85 -7.36 6.16
CA ILE A 62 10.51 -6.79 6.25
C ILE A 62 9.80 -7.50 7.39
N THR A 63 9.18 -6.75 8.29
CA THR A 63 8.33 -7.28 9.35
C THR A 63 6.90 -6.81 9.11
N ASN A 64 5.97 -7.75 8.93
CA ASN A 64 4.54 -7.50 8.78
C ASN A 64 3.80 -7.80 10.08
N PRO A 65 3.56 -6.80 10.96
CA PRO A 65 2.80 -7.01 12.19
C PRO A 65 1.30 -7.25 11.96
N ASN A 66 0.81 -7.17 10.72
CA ASN A 66 -0.61 -7.26 10.41
C ASN A 66 -1.04 -8.70 10.15
N ARG A 67 -2.35 -8.94 10.31
CA ARG A 67 -3.00 -10.20 9.90
C ARG A 67 -3.21 -10.33 8.39
N VAL A 68 -3.00 -9.26 7.65
CA VAL A 68 -3.23 -9.18 6.20
C VAL A 68 -1.87 -9.35 5.52
N PRO A 69 -1.74 -10.22 4.50
CA PRO A 69 -0.49 -10.38 3.76
C PRO A 69 -0.15 -9.12 2.97
N ILE A 70 1.15 -8.93 2.72
CA ILE A 70 1.67 -7.85 1.88
C ILE A 70 2.10 -8.46 0.54
N ASP A 71 1.30 -8.22 -0.49
CA ASP A 71 1.64 -8.57 -1.87
C ASP A 71 2.51 -7.46 -2.47
N ILE A 72 3.81 -7.71 -2.57
CA ILE A 72 4.76 -6.74 -3.11
C ILE A 72 4.77 -6.84 -4.64
N VAL A 73 4.20 -5.83 -5.31
CA VAL A 73 4.18 -5.76 -6.79
C VAL A 73 5.55 -5.34 -7.35
N GLY A 74 6.28 -4.53 -6.59
CA GLY A 74 7.62 -4.09 -6.94
C GLY A 74 8.21 -3.16 -5.88
N MET A 75 9.51 -2.92 -5.98
CA MET A 75 10.27 -2.09 -5.05
C MET A 75 11.29 -1.26 -5.81
N SER A 76 11.23 0.06 -5.67
CA SER A 76 12.31 0.97 -6.06
C SER A 76 13.19 1.26 -4.85
N TYR A 77 14.50 1.30 -5.04
CA TYR A 77 15.45 1.62 -3.97
C TYR A 77 16.56 2.54 -4.47
N ASP A 78 16.99 3.42 -3.56
CA ASP A 78 18.12 4.33 -3.74
C ASP A 78 19.04 4.18 -2.52
N ILE A 79 20.32 3.97 -2.78
CA ILE A 79 21.36 3.90 -1.75
C ILE A 79 22.20 5.16 -1.90
N SER A 80 22.32 5.92 -0.83
CA SER A 80 23.14 7.12 -0.77
C SER A 80 24.24 7.01 0.28
N MET A 81 25.46 7.42 -0.07
CA MET A 81 26.58 7.59 0.85
C MET A 81 26.96 9.05 0.91
N GLU A 82 27.02 9.62 2.12
CA GLU A 82 27.33 11.04 2.35
C GLU A 82 26.43 12.00 1.53
N GLY A 83 25.16 11.61 1.32
CA GLY A 83 24.20 12.38 0.53
C GLY A 83 24.32 12.23 -0.99
N ASN A 84 25.30 11.46 -1.48
CA ASN A 84 25.45 11.16 -2.90
C ASN A 84 24.79 9.82 -3.22
N ASN A 85 23.91 9.80 -4.21
CA ASN A 85 23.33 8.56 -4.71
C ASN A 85 24.43 7.71 -5.37
N VAL A 86 24.62 6.51 -4.86
CA VAL A 86 25.61 5.55 -5.35
C VAL A 86 24.96 4.40 -6.12
N VAL A 87 23.70 4.05 -5.82
CA VAL A 87 22.98 2.94 -6.46
C VAL A 87 21.49 3.26 -6.52
N SER A 88 20.88 3.06 -7.68
CA SER A 88 19.42 3.06 -7.86
C SER A 88 19.00 1.77 -8.56
N GLY A 89 17.84 1.22 -8.19
CA GLY A 89 17.33 0.02 -8.83
C GLY A 89 15.85 -0.24 -8.60
N VAL A 90 15.34 -1.25 -9.32
CA VAL A 90 13.96 -1.74 -9.20
C VAL A 90 13.96 -3.26 -9.12
N ALA A 91 13.15 -3.81 -8.22
CA ALA A 91 12.87 -5.24 -8.13
C ALA A 91 11.37 -5.47 -8.40
N ASN A 92 11.04 -6.43 -9.27
CA ASN A 92 9.66 -6.68 -9.71
C ASN A 92 9.19 -8.13 -9.46
N ASP A 93 10.03 -8.97 -8.84
CA ASP A 93 9.73 -10.36 -8.50
C ASP A 93 10.05 -10.57 -7.02
N LEU A 94 9.12 -10.14 -6.17
CA LEU A 94 9.27 -10.17 -4.72
C LEU A 94 8.20 -11.09 -4.11
N PRO A 95 8.56 -11.90 -3.10
CA PRO A 95 7.61 -12.79 -2.47
C PRO A 95 6.57 -11.99 -1.66
N SER A 96 5.36 -12.54 -1.53
CA SER A 96 4.38 -12.04 -0.57
C SER A 96 4.87 -12.25 0.86
N ILE A 97 4.74 -11.22 1.70
CA ILE A 97 5.04 -11.33 3.14
C ILE A 97 3.76 -11.72 3.87
N GLY A 98 3.81 -12.88 4.52
CA GLY A 98 2.66 -13.42 5.26
C GLY A 98 2.27 -12.57 6.48
N PRO A 99 1.12 -12.87 7.08
CA PRO A 99 0.69 -12.29 8.35
C PRO A 99 1.69 -12.55 9.48
N TYR A 100 1.98 -11.54 10.31
CA TYR A 100 2.88 -11.66 11.47
C TYR A 100 4.29 -12.20 11.12
N GLY A 101 4.73 -11.95 9.87
CA GLY A 101 6.00 -12.40 9.29
C GLY A 101 7.13 -11.38 9.38
#